data_AF-A0A519TFD4-F1
#
_entry.id   AF-A0A519TFD4-F1
#
_cell.length_a   1.000
_cell.length_b   1.000
_cell.length_c   1.000
_cell.angle_alpha   90.00
_cell.angle_beta   90.00
_cell.angle_gamma   90.00
#
_symmetry.space_group_name_H-M   'P 1'
#
loop_
_entity.id
_entity.type
_entity.pdbx_description
1 polymer ?
#
loop_
_entity_poly.entity_id
_entity_poly.type
_entity_poly.pdbx_seq_one_letter_code
_entity_poly.pdbx_strand_id
1 'polypeptide(L)'
;AEGEKIIPINIEDEMRGAYIDYSMSVIISRALPDVRDGLKPVHRRVLYGMSELGVSYTKSHKKSARIVGEVLGKYHPHGDSSVYDTMVRMAQDWSLRYPLVDGQGNFGSIDGDSPAAMRYTEARLKRISDELLGDLDKDTVDFQPNFDDSLEEPSVLPAKFPNLLVNGTSGIAVGMATNMAPHNLTEVVNGIVAYLGNEDITVTELMEHITAPDFPTGGIIYGSEGVKQAFETGRGRIVMRAKHHFETLPSGKEQIIITEIPYQVNKASMIEKTAALINDKKIEGIAALRDESDRDGMRIVYELKRDALNTVVLNNLFKYTQLQSSFGVNNVALVKGRPMTLGLRDLIKYFVEHREEVIVRRTKFELAEAQKRAHILEGLLIALDHLDEVIKLIRESRDPEVARTGLIERFALSEVQARAILDMRLQRLTGLERDKLVAEYEELMRLVDRLKAILASPEEQRALIKSELLDMRDRYGDARRTSINHAGGDFSMEDMIADEAMVITVSREGYIKRTSLDEYRTQGRGGVGARGAGSKQDDFTEHLFVATTHEYLLIFTEQGRMFWLRAYEVPETAKTSKGTPLQNLIDKPKEDAVRSVLNVRNLRSTDYLENTFLMFCT
;
A
#
# COMPACT_ATOMS: atom_id res chain seq x y z
N ALA A 1 43.28 26.00 -39.49
CA ALA A 1 42.03 25.28 -39.16
C ALA A 1 41.70 24.27 -40.26
N GLU A 2 42.70 23.53 -40.77
CA GLU A 2 42.53 22.38 -41.66
C GLU A 2 43.00 21.16 -40.85
N GLY A 3 42.10 20.21 -40.60
CA GLY A 3 42.39 19.01 -39.81
C GLY A 3 41.34 18.63 -38.76
N GLU A 4 40.36 19.49 -38.48
CA GLU A 4 39.24 19.12 -37.61
C GLU A 4 38.25 18.22 -38.39
N LYS A 5 38.08 17.00 -37.91
CA LYS A 5 37.17 16.02 -38.48
C LYS A 5 35.73 16.40 -38.10
N ILE A 6 35.12 17.28 -38.88
CA ILE A 6 33.71 17.68 -38.71
C ILE A 6 32.83 16.51 -39.13
N ILE A 7 32.09 15.94 -38.17
CA ILE A 7 31.10 14.89 -38.41
C ILE A 7 29.74 15.58 -38.54
N PRO A 8 29.12 15.64 -39.73
CA PRO A 8 27.79 16.18 -39.87
C PRO A 8 26.78 15.26 -39.21
N ILE A 9 25.96 15.80 -38.30
CA ILE A 9 24.92 15.06 -37.59
C ILE A 9 23.55 15.56 -38.08
N ASN A 10 22.66 14.63 -38.46
CA ASN A 10 21.28 14.96 -38.82
C ASN A 10 20.48 15.27 -37.55
N ILE A 11 19.82 16.43 -37.51
CA ILE A 11 19.06 16.88 -36.32
C ILE A 11 17.90 15.94 -35.95
N GLU A 12 17.22 15.35 -36.93
CA GLU A 12 16.09 14.44 -36.67
C GLU A 12 16.57 13.13 -36.03
N ASP A 13 17.66 12.58 -36.56
CA ASP A 13 18.26 11.36 -36.02
C ASP A 13 18.85 11.60 -34.62
N GLU A 14 19.54 12.73 -34.41
CA GLU A 14 20.10 13.11 -33.10
C GLU A 14 19.01 13.33 -32.06
N MET A 15 17.97 14.09 -32.41
CA MET A 15 16.84 14.34 -31.52
C MET A 15 16.14 13.03 -31.13
N ARG A 16 15.93 12.12 -32.08
CA ARG A 16 15.34 10.80 -31.81
C ARG A 16 16.25 9.96 -30.91
N GLY A 17 17.55 9.90 -31.20
CA GLY A 17 18.54 9.16 -30.41
C GLY A 17 18.63 9.67 -28.97
N ALA A 18 18.93 10.95 -28.82
CA ALA A 18 19.07 11.59 -27.50
C ALA A 18 17.78 11.50 -26.66
N TYR A 19 16.60 11.65 -27.28
CA TYR A 19 15.33 11.50 -26.58
C TYR A 19 15.08 10.05 -26.13
N ILE A 20 15.38 9.06 -26.96
CA ILE A 20 15.23 7.64 -26.60
C ILE A 20 16.20 7.27 -25.47
N ASP A 21 17.47 7.68 -25.56
CA ASP A 21 18.48 7.39 -24.53
C ASP A 21 18.11 7.99 -23.18
N TYR A 22 17.69 9.26 -23.17
CA TYR A 22 17.19 9.91 -21.96
C TYR A 22 15.95 9.19 -21.41
N SER A 23 14.99 8.86 -22.28
CA SER A 23 13.75 8.19 -21.88
C SER A 23 14.01 6.82 -21.27
N MET A 24 14.86 6.01 -21.91
CA MET A 24 15.26 4.70 -21.41
C MET A 24 15.97 4.80 -20.06
N SER A 25 16.91 5.74 -19.92
CA SER A 25 17.62 5.99 -18.66
C SER A 25 16.65 6.37 -17.52
N VAL A 26 15.67 7.23 -17.80
CA VAL A 26 14.66 7.61 -16.80
C VAL A 26 13.74 6.45 -16.43
N ILE A 27 13.31 5.64 -17.40
CA ILE A 27 12.43 4.48 -17.17
C ILE A 27 13.13 3.42 -16.33
N ILE A 28 14.32 2.99 -16.75
CA ILE A 28 15.02 1.83 -16.18
C ILE A 28 15.78 2.20 -14.90
N SER A 29 16.46 3.36 -14.90
CA SER A 29 17.46 3.68 -13.89
C SER A 29 17.02 4.79 -12.92
N ARG A 30 15.75 5.21 -12.95
CA ARG A 30 15.28 6.29 -12.06
C ARG A 30 13.85 6.12 -11.55
N ALA A 31 12.87 6.01 -12.44
CA ALA A 31 11.48 6.30 -12.09
C ALA A 31 10.68 5.09 -11.62
N LEU A 32 10.93 3.90 -12.19
CA LEU A 32 10.20 2.67 -11.88
C LEU A 32 10.98 1.79 -10.88
N PRO A 33 10.27 1.04 -10.02
CA PRO A 33 10.90 0.03 -9.17
C PRO A 33 11.26 -1.23 -9.96
N ASP A 34 12.22 -2.00 -9.45
CA ASP A 34 12.37 -3.41 -9.85
C ASP A 34 11.30 -4.26 -9.15
N VAL A 35 10.70 -5.21 -9.86
CA VAL A 35 9.64 -6.08 -9.30
C VAL A 35 10.13 -6.94 -8.12
N ARG A 36 11.43 -7.28 -8.11
CA ARG A 36 12.02 -8.25 -7.19
C ARG A 36 12.18 -7.71 -5.76
N ASP A 37 12.68 -6.48 -5.62
CA ASP A 37 12.91 -5.82 -4.32
C ASP A 37 12.00 -4.60 -4.08
N GLY A 38 11.27 -4.15 -5.10
CA GLY A 38 10.38 -2.99 -5.02
C GLY A 38 11.09 -1.65 -4.91
N LEU A 39 12.40 -1.60 -5.13
CA LEU A 39 13.20 -0.39 -4.96
C LEU A 39 13.56 0.25 -6.29
N LYS A 40 13.55 1.59 -6.28
CA LYS A 40 14.23 2.37 -7.32
C LYS A 40 15.72 2.48 -7.00
N PRO A 41 16.59 2.79 -7.98
CA PRO A 41 18.03 2.84 -7.74
C PRO A 41 18.46 3.75 -6.58
N VAL A 42 17.84 4.93 -6.40
CA VAL A 42 18.16 5.82 -5.27
C VAL A 42 17.86 5.19 -3.91
N HIS A 43 16.75 4.46 -3.76
CA HIS A 43 16.42 3.78 -2.50
C HIS A 43 17.42 2.66 -2.21
N ARG A 44 17.73 1.84 -3.23
CA ARG A 44 18.69 0.74 -3.12
C ARG A 44 20.07 1.23 -2.70
N ARG A 45 20.57 2.29 -3.34
CA ARG A 45 21.86 2.91 -3.03
C ARG A 45 21.90 3.54 -1.65
N VAL A 46 20.81 4.15 -1.19
CA VAL A 46 20.73 4.67 0.19
C VAL A 46 20.82 3.53 1.20
N LEU A 47 20.02 2.47 1.05
CA LEU A 47 20.04 1.34 1.97
C LEU A 47 21.38 0.60 1.96
N TYR A 48 21.95 0.37 0.77
CA TYR A 48 23.26 -0.27 0.61
C TYR A 48 24.39 0.60 1.20
N GLY A 49 24.42 1.90 0.89
CA GLY A 49 25.40 2.82 1.47
C GLY A 49 25.29 2.94 3.00
N MET A 50 24.08 2.86 3.55
CA MET A 50 23.86 2.77 5.00
C MET A 50 24.39 1.45 5.58
N SER A 51 24.21 0.33 4.87
CA SER A 51 24.77 -0.97 5.26
C SER A 51 26.29 -0.95 5.30
N GLU A 52 26.93 -0.46 4.24
CA GLU A 52 28.39 -0.32 4.10
C GLU A 52 28.99 0.62 5.15
N LEU A 53 28.27 1.69 5.51
CA LEU A 53 28.68 2.60 6.58
C LEU A 53 28.55 1.96 7.99
N GLY A 54 27.92 0.79 8.08
CA GLY A 54 27.71 0.06 9.34
C GLY A 54 26.67 0.69 10.25
N VAL A 55 25.68 1.40 9.71
CA VAL A 55 24.62 2.07 10.50
C VAL A 55 23.39 1.16 10.69
N SER A 56 23.61 -0.05 11.19
CA SER A 56 22.55 -1.01 11.49
C SER A 56 21.70 -0.60 12.69
N TYR A 57 20.55 -1.25 12.89
CA TYR A 57 19.58 -0.91 13.95
C TYR A 57 20.14 -1.05 15.37
N THR A 58 21.22 -1.82 15.56
CA THR A 58 21.88 -2.02 16.87
C THR A 58 22.89 -0.93 17.20
N LYS A 59 23.27 -0.10 16.22
CA LYS A 59 24.27 0.96 16.37
C LYS A 59 23.60 2.30 16.66
N SER A 60 24.40 3.25 17.14
CA SER A 60 23.94 4.62 17.33
C SER A 60 23.69 5.30 15.99
N HIS A 61 22.72 6.22 15.96
CA HIS A 61 22.45 7.05 14.79
C HIS A 61 23.70 7.81 14.34
N LYS A 62 23.78 8.08 13.04
CA LYS A 62 24.83 8.92 12.45
C LYS A 62 24.19 10.13 11.78
N LYS A 63 24.94 11.23 11.72
CA LYS A 63 24.52 12.44 11.01
C LYS A 63 24.09 12.11 9.59
N SER A 64 22.90 12.57 9.21
CA SER A 64 22.34 12.36 7.88
C SER A 64 23.29 12.85 6.78
N ALA A 65 23.97 13.99 7.00
CA ALA A 65 24.99 14.51 6.08
C ALA A 65 26.13 13.51 5.77
N ARG A 66 26.52 12.68 6.74
CA ARG A 66 27.54 11.64 6.53
C ARG A 66 27.01 10.52 5.64
N ILE A 67 25.78 10.07 5.88
CA ILE A 67 25.13 9.03 5.06
C ILE A 67 24.94 9.52 3.63
N VAL A 68 24.43 10.74 3.46
CA VAL A 68 24.25 11.37 2.14
C VAL A 68 25.60 11.49 1.42
N GLY A 69 26.65 11.97 2.09
CA GLY A 69 27.99 12.06 1.51
C GLY A 69 28.55 10.72 1.06
N GLU A 70 28.35 9.65 1.84
CA GLU A 70 28.78 8.29 1.49
C GLU A 70 28.08 7.79 0.22
N VAL A 71 26.75 7.96 0.14
CA VAL A 71 25.96 7.51 -1.01
C VAL A 71 26.31 8.30 -2.27
N LEU A 72 26.48 9.61 -2.16
CA LEU A 72 26.87 10.48 -3.28
C LEU A 72 28.26 10.14 -3.81
N GLY A 73 29.23 10.00 -2.91
CA GLY A 73 30.63 9.78 -3.27
C GLY A 73 30.88 8.43 -3.93
N LYS A 74 30.08 7.41 -3.63
CA LYS A 74 30.31 6.04 -4.10
C LYS A 74 29.31 5.52 -5.13
N TYR A 75 28.02 5.89 -5.02
CA TYR A 75 26.96 5.17 -5.73
C TYR A 75 25.99 6.08 -6.51
N HIS A 76 25.73 7.31 -6.04
CA HIS A 76 24.67 8.16 -6.60
C HIS A 76 25.19 9.52 -7.11
N PRO A 77 25.56 9.66 -8.39
CA PRO A 77 26.19 10.86 -8.95
C PRO A 77 25.15 11.96 -9.29
N HIS A 78 24.25 12.27 -8.37
CA HIS A 78 23.19 13.27 -8.53
C HIS A 78 23.14 14.21 -7.32
N GLY A 79 22.18 15.15 -7.28
CA GLY A 79 22.09 16.14 -6.20
C GLY A 79 21.85 15.50 -4.82
N ASP A 80 22.47 16.09 -3.80
CA ASP A 80 22.37 15.69 -2.39
C ASP A 80 20.93 15.70 -1.86
N SER A 81 20.13 16.68 -2.30
CA SER A 81 18.70 16.79 -1.96
C SER A 81 17.93 15.52 -2.30
N SER A 82 18.17 14.91 -3.46
CA SER A 82 17.46 13.70 -3.90
C SER A 82 17.71 12.50 -2.99
N VAL A 83 18.95 12.35 -2.51
CA VAL A 83 19.36 11.30 -1.58
C VAL A 83 18.79 11.56 -0.19
N TYR A 84 18.89 12.80 0.29
CA TYR A 84 18.37 13.19 1.60
C TYR A 84 16.85 13.04 1.68
N ASP A 85 16.11 13.54 0.68
CA ASP A 85 14.65 13.44 0.63
C ASP A 85 14.18 11.99 0.55
N THR A 86 14.91 11.15 -0.18
CA THR A 86 14.65 9.70 -0.24
C THR A 86 14.80 9.07 1.15
N MET A 87 15.92 9.35 1.84
CA MET A 87 16.15 8.85 3.20
C MET A 87 15.10 9.37 4.20
N VAL A 88 14.72 10.65 4.09
CA VAL A 88 13.69 11.26 4.95
C VAL A 88 12.35 10.57 4.74
N ARG A 89 11.92 10.37 3.49
CA ARG A 89 10.66 9.67 3.19
C ARG A 89 10.66 8.23 3.70
N MET A 90 11.80 7.55 3.69
CA MET A 90 11.93 6.19 4.24
C MET A 90 11.86 6.14 5.78
N ALA A 91 11.94 7.28 6.46
CA ALA A 91 11.81 7.42 7.91
C ALA A 91 10.44 7.92 8.38
N GLN A 92 9.60 8.43 7.47
CA GLN A 92 8.27 8.98 7.79
C GLN A 92 7.21 7.87 7.84
N ASP A 93 6.55 7.71 8.98
CA ASP A 93 5.56 6.66 9.24
C ASP A 93 4.19 6.90 8.59
N TRP A 94 3.88 8.14 8.16
CA TRP A 94 2.75 8.47 7.31
C TRP A 94 3.04 8.30 5.81
N SER A 95 4.31 8.11 5.44
CA SER A 95 4.76 7.97 4.05
C SER A 95 4.94 6.51 3.65
N LEU A 96 5.62 5.72 4.47
CA LEU A 96 5.77 4.27 4.27
C LEU A 96 4.98 3.49 5.31
N ARG A 97 4.33 2.41 4.87
CA ARG A 97 3.58 1.52 5.77
C ARG A 97 4.51 0.80 6.76
N TYR A 98 5.72 0.47 6.33
CA TYR A 98 6.82 -0.06 7.13
C TYR A 98 8.10 0.74 6.82
N PRO A 99 8.42 1.77 7.63
CA PRO A 99 9.63 2.57 7.45
C PRO A 99 10.92 1.72 7.46
N LEU A 100 11.83 2.07 6.57
CA LEU A 100 13.12 1.38 6.40
C LEU A 100 14.28 2.12 7.11
N VAL A 101 14.05 3.37 7.49
CA VAL A 101 15.02 4.23 8.16
C VAL A 101 14.48 4.66 9.53
N ASP A 102 15.36 4.65 10.52
CA ASP A 102 15.09 5.15 11.87
C ASP A 102 15.72 6.53 11.99
N GLY A 103 14.89 7.56 11.88
CA GLY A 103 15.32 8.96 11.96
C GLY A 103 15.28 9.52 13.38
N GLN A 104 16.24 10.37 13.71
CA GLN A 104 16.28 11.17 14.95
C GLN A 104 16.40 12.66 14.60
N GLY A 105 15.49 13.47 15.16
CA GLY A 105 15.35 14.89 14.85
C GLY A 105 14.05 15.19 14.08
N ASN A 106 13.94 16.38 13.50
CA ASN A 106 12.77 16.76 12.71
C ASN A 106 12.88 16.21 11.27
N PHE A 107 12.08 15.20 10.96
CA PHE A 107 11.96 14.56 9.64
C PHE A 107 10.73 15.06 8.86
N GLY A 108 10.17 16.21 9.23
CA GLY A 108 8.96 16.79 8.65
C GLY A 108 7.70 16.38 9.39
N SER A 109 6.55 16.77 8.85
CA SER A 109 5.23 16.48 9.42
C SER A 109 4.18 16.20 8.32
N ILE A 110 3.05 15.62 8.72
CA ILE A 110 1.88 15.45 7.83
C ILE A 110 1.24 16.79 7.42
N ASP A 111 1.58 17.88 8.12
CA ASP A 111 1.19 19.25 7.80
C ASP A 111 1.97 19.83 6.60
N GLY A 112 2.99 19.11 6.12
CA GLY A 112 3.82 19.52 4.99
C GLY A 112 5.03 20.34 5.40
N ASP A 113 5.37 20.38 6.69
CA ASP A 113 6.62 20.96 7.15
C ASP A 113 7.79 20.16 6.57
N SER A 114 8.73 20.87 5.95
CA SER A 114 9.97 20.27 5.46
C SER A 114 10.80 19.69 6.61
N PRO A 115 11.57 18.61 6.36
CA PRO A 115 12.53 18.12 7.34
C PRO A 115 13.57 19.21 7.67
N ALA A 116 14.17 19.12 8.86
CA ALA A 116 15.33 19.94 9.18
C ALA A 116 16.49 19.60 8.23
N ALA A 117 17.46 20.52 8.07
CA ALA A 117 18.62 20.26 7.24
C ALA A 117 19.42 19.03 7.73
N MET A 118 20.03 18.27 6.80
CA MET A 118 20.77 17.03 7.06
C MET A 118 21.94 17.14 8.07
N ARG A 119 22.35 18.36 8.43
CA ARG A 119 23.33 18.61 9.49
C ARG A 119 22.76 18.44 10.91
N TYR A 120 21.44 18.56 11.06
CA TYR A 120 20.75 18.44 12.35
C TYR A 120 20.14 17.05 12.57
N THR A 121 19.68 16.40 11.51
CA THR A 121 19.08 15.06 11.59
C THR A 121 20.14 13.97 11.67
N GLU A 122 19.76 12.86 12.30
CA GLU A 122 20.55 11.64 12.35
C GLU A 122 19.68 10.45 11.91
N ALA A 123 20.31 9.43 11.35
CA ALA A 123 19.61 8.25 10.86
C ALA A 123 20.42 6.97 11.08
N ARG A 124 19.72 5.84 11.08
CA ARG A 124 20.23 4.46 10.99
C ARG A 124 19.19 3.57 10.32
N LEU A 125 19.53 2.34 9.98
CA LEU A 125 18.57 1.37 9.43
C LEU A 125 17.56 0.94 10.51
N LYS A 126 16.28 0.79 10.12
CA LYS A 126 15.31 0.04 10.94
C LYS A 126 15.64 -1.45 10.88
N ARG A 127 15.25 -2.19 11.94
CA ARG A 127 15.48 -3.64 12.03
C ARG A 127 14.93 -4.41 10.82
N ILE A 128 13.77 -4.00 10.29
CA ILE A 128 13.16 -4.66 9.11
C ILE A 128 14.00 -4.51 7.83
N SER A 129 14.85 -3.49 7.73
CA SER A 129 15.72 -3.28 6.56
C SER A 129 16.81 -4.34 6.43
N ASP A 130 17.18 -5.00 7.53
CA ASP A 130 18.09 -6.15 7.49
C ASP A 130 17.46 -7.32 6.70
N GLU A 131 16.12 -7.42 6.63
CA GLU A 131 15.43 -8.41 5.80
C GLU A 131 15.53 -8.10 4.30
N LEU A 132 15.84 -6.85 3.93
CA LEU A 132 16.12 -6.47 2.55
C LEU A 132 17.58 -6.74 2.18
N LEU A 133 18.51 -6.42 3.08
CA LEU A 133 19.96 -6.41 2.84
C LEU A 133 20.65 -7.72 3.22
N GLY A 134 20.02 -8.58 4.02
CA GLY A 134 20.65 -9.79 4.54
C GLY A 134 21.09 -10.77 3.46
N ASP A 135 22.18 -11.50 3.74
CA ASP A 135 22.82 -12.48 2.86
C ASP A 135 23.54 -11.89 1.61
N LEU A 136 23.71 -10.56 1.50
CA LEU A 136 24.45 -9.91 0.40
C LEU A 136 25.89 -10.43 0.24
N ASP A 137 26.54 -10.84 1.34
CA ASP A 137 27.90 -11.38 1.39
C ASP A 137 28.01 -12.85 0.92
N LYS A 138 26.89 -13.49 0.58
CA LYS A 138 26.80 -14.92 0.23
C LYS A 138 26.49 -15.15 -1.25
N ASP A 139 26.95 -14.26 -2.12
CA ASP A 139 26.77 -14.34 -3.58
C ASP A 139 25.30 -14.55 -3.99
N THR A 140 24.37 -13.87 -3.30
CA THR A 140 22.93 -14.05 -3.53
C THR A 140 22.36 -13.24 -4.69
N VAL A 141 23.08 -12.20 -5.12
CA VAL A 141 22.64 -11.27 -6.17
C VAL A 141 23.84 -10.83 -7.00
N ASP A 142 23.59 -10.38 -8.22
CA ASP A 142 24.64 -9.85 -9.08
C ASP A 142 25.01 -8.43 -8.66
N PHE A 143 26.31 -8.17 -8.64
CA PHE A 143 26.88 -6.86 -8.48
C PHE A 143 27.21 -6.26 -9.86
N GLN A 144 27.14 -4.95 -9.96
CA GLN A 144 27.49 -4.18 -11.15
C GLN A 144 28.47 -3.08 -10.76
N PRO A 145 29.34 -2.62 -11.69
CA PRO A 145 30.18 -1.46 -11.44
C PRO A 145 29.34 -0.24 -11.06
N ASN A 146 29.88 0.58 -10.16
CA ASN A 146 29.32 1.89 -9.86
C ASN A 146 29.53 2.86 -11.03
N PHE A 147 29.16 4.13 -10.86
CA PHE A 147 29.15 5.10 -11.97
C PHE A 147 30.53 5.48 -12.54
N ASP A 148 31.62 5.17 -11.84
CA ASP A 148 33.01 5.43 -12.27
C ASP A 148 33.88 4.16 -12.34
N ASP A 149 33.24 2.98 -12.30
CA ASP A 149 33.86 1.66 -12.33
C ASP A 149 34.92 1.39 -11.24
N SER A 150 34.96 2.20 -10.17
CA SER A 150 35.92 2.04 -9.07
C SER A 150 35.44 1.11 -7.95
N LEU A 151 34.13 0.92 -7.84
CA LEU A 151 33.46 0.10 -6.82
C LEU A 151 32.34 -0.73 -7.47
N GLU A 152 31.78 -1.65 -6.70
CA GLU A 152 30.60 -2.42 -7.10
C GLU A 152 29.38 -2.07 -6.23
N GLU A 153 28.19 -2.16 -6.83
CA GLU A 153 26.90 -2.02 -6.15
C GLU A 153 25.95 -3.18 -6.55
N PRO A 154 25.03 -3.61 -5.66
CA PRO A 154 24.10 -4.67 -5.99
C PRO A 154 23.06 -4.19 -7.02
N SER A 155 22.85 -4.99 -8.07
CA SER A 155 21.83 -4.71 -9.10
C SER A 155 20.40 -4.78 -8.55
N VAL A 156 20.18 -5.68 -7.58
CA VAL A 156 18.93 -5.92 -6.83
C VAL A 156 19.30 -6.34 -5.41
N LEU A 157 18.42 -6.16 -4.43
CA LEU A 157 18.64 -6.69 -3.08
C LEU A 157 18.11 -8.13 -2.90
N PRO A 158 18.67 -8.93 -1.98
CA PRO A 158 18.17 -10.28 -1.67
C PRO A 158 16.70 -10.31 -1.24
N ALA A 159 16.23 -9.24 -0.58
CA ALA A 159 14.82 -8.93 -0.34
C ALA A 159 13.98 -10.12 0.18
N LYS A 160 14.26 -10.58 1.40
CA LYS A 160 13.36 -11.53 2.11
C LYS A 160 11.98 -10.92 2.37
N PHE A 161 11.95 -9.60 2.51
CA PHE A 161 10.75 -8.80 2.74
C PHE A 161 10.07 -8.42 1.41
N PRO A 162 8.78 -8.74 1.19
CA PRO A 162 8.04 -8.43 -0.03
C PRO A 162 7.69 -6.94 -0.15
N ASN A 163 8.72 -6.10 -0.19
CA ASN A 163 8.64 -4.65 -0.04
C ASN A 163 7.76 -3.95 -1.09
N LEU A 164 7.77 -4.41 -2.35
CA LEU A 164 6.95 -3.80 -3.39
C LEU A 164 5.45 -3.88 -3.07
N LEU A 165 5.00 -5.04 -2.58
CA LEU A 165 3.62 -5.24 -2.17
C LEU A 165 3.32 -4.48 -0.87
N VAL A 166 4.23 -4.57 0.09
CA VAL A 166 4.01 -4.07 1.45
C VAL A 166 4.07 -2.54 1.53
N ASN A 167 5.10 -1.91 0.96
CA ASN A 167 5.28 -0.46 1.02
C ASN A 167 4.72 0.26 -0.21
N GLY A 168 4.54 -0.43 -1.34
CA GLY A 168 4.19 0.22 -2.59
C GLY A 168 5.29 1.17 -3.09
N THR A 169 4.97 1.94 -4.11
CA THR A 169 5.85 2.99 -4.64
C THR A 169 5.06 3.91 -5.55
N SER A 170 5.60 5.10 -5.82
CA SER A 170 5.03 6.03 -6.80
C SER A 170 6.16 6.62 -7.63
N GLY A 171 5.96 6.78 -8.94
CA GLY A 171 6.97 7.33 -9.84
C GLY A 171 6.39 7.76 -11.18
N ILE A 172 6.93 8.85 -11.72
CA ILE A 172 6.58 9.35 -13.05
C ILE A 172 7.83 9.19 -13.92
N ALA A 173 7.70 8.42 -14.99
CA ALA A 173 8.76 8.20 -15.98
C ALA A 173 8.43 8.98 -17.26
N VAL A 174 9.15 8.68 -18.36
CA VAL A 174 8.80 9.22 -19.68
C VAL A 174 7.75 8.32 -20.33
N GLY A 175 6.57 8.87 -20.64
CA GLY A 175 5.47 8.15 -21.30
C GLY A 175 4.71 7.15 -20.41
N MET A 176 5.09 6.99 -19.14
CA MET A 176 4.44 6.07 -18.19
C MET A 176 4.59 6.54 -16.75
N ALA A 177 3.79 5.96 -15.86
CA ALA A 177 3.85 6.21 -14.43
C ALA A 177 3.58 4.91 -13.67
N THR A 178 3.92 4.90 -12.38
CA THR A 178 3.58 3.85 -11.42
C THR A 178 3.02 4.49 -10.16
N ASN A 179 1.99 3.88 -9.58
CA ASN A 179 1.39 4.29 -8.32
C ASN A 179 0.80 3.06 -7.63
N MET A 180 1.59 2.44 -6.76
CA MET A 180 1.30 1.15 -6.13
C MET A 180 0.93 1.38 -4.67
N ALA A 181 -0.21 0.83 -4.26
CA ALA A 181 -0.71 0.98 -2.90
C ALA A 181 0.06 0.07 -1.93
N PRO A 182 0.29 0.51 -0.68
CA PRO A 182 0.85 -0.33 0.38
C PRO A 182 -0.15 -1.38 0.87
N HIS A 183 0.36 -2.47 1.46
CA HIS A 183 -0.43 -3.58 2.01
C HIS A 183 0.09 -3.99 3.40
N ASN A 184 -0.76 -4.70 4.14
CA ASN A 184 -0.39 -5.25 5.44
C ASN A 184 0.57 -6.45 5.26
N LEU A 185 1.67 -6.48 6.01
CA LEU A 185 2.69 -7.53 5.91
C LEU A 185 2.13 -8.92 6.24
N THR A 186 1.29 -9.02 7.28
CA THR A 186 0.70 -10.29 7.72
C THR A 186 -0.16 -10.89 6.61
N GLU A 187 -1.00 -10.07 5.99
CA GLU A 187 -1.85 -10.46 4.87
C GLU A 187 -1.04 -10.85 3.64
N VAL A 188 -0.03 -10.04 3.26
CA VAL A 188 0.85 -10.34 2.12
C VAL A 188 1.58 -11.66 2.32
N VAL A 189 2.15 -11.91 3.51
CA VAL A 189 2.79 -13.19 3.82
C VAL A 189 1.79 -14.34 3.72
N ASN A 190 0.59 -14.21 4.29
CA ASN A 190 -0.42 -15.26 4.19
C ASN A 190 -0.81 -15.54 2.72
N GLY A 191 -0.95 -14.51 1.89
CA GLY A 191 -1.22 -14.65 0.46
C GLY A 191 -0.07 -15.33 -0.30
N ILE A 192 1.20 -14.98 -0.01
CA ILE A 192 2.36 -15.67 -0.60
C ILE A 192 2.41 -17.14 -0.15
N VAL A 193 2.11 -17.42 1.12
CA VAL A 193 2.06 -18.80 1.65
C VAL A 193 0.95 -19.61 0.97
N ALA A 194 -0.21 -19.01 0.70
CA ALA A 194 -1.28 -19.64 -0.06
C ALA A 194 -0.85 -19.93 -1.50
N TYR A 195 -0.20 -18.98 -2.17
CA TYR A 195 0.37 -19.15 -3.50
C TYR A 195 1.44 -20.28 -3.56
N LEU A 196 2.32 -20.37 -2.56
CA LEU A 196 3.29 -21.46 -2.47
C LEU A 196 2.63 -22.84 -2.31
N GLY A 197 1.42 -22.89 -1.74
CA GLY A 197 0.62 -24.13 -1.65
C GLY A 197 -0.20 -24.44 -2.91
N ASN A 198 -0.52 -23.43 -3.72
CA ASN A 198 -1.26 -23.55 -4.97
C ASN A 198 -0.87 -22.42 -5.93
N GLU A 199 0.00 -22.67 -6.90
CA GLU A 199 0.44 -21.65 -7.86
C GLU A 199 -0.68 -21.16 -8.79
N ASP A 200 -1.73 -21.97 -8.96
CA ASP A 200 -2.91 -21.66 -9.77
C ASP A 200 -4.00 -20.91 -8.99
N ILE A 201 -3.71 -20.53 -7.73
CA ILE A 201 -4.61 -19.72 -6.91
C ILE A 201 -5.05 -18.47 -7.68
N THR A 202 -6.37 -18.26 -7.72
CA THR A 202 -6.99 -17.14 -8.41
C THR A 202 -6.85 -15.85 -7.60
N VAL A 203 -7.05 -14.70 -8.24
CA VAL A 203 -7.06 -13.41 -7.53
C VAL A 203 -8.18 -13.36 -6.49
N THR A 204 -9.33 -13.98 -6.75
CA THR A 204 -10.46 -14.03 -5.80
C THR A 204 -10.09 -14.83 -4.55
N GLU A 205 -9.41 -15.97 -4.69
CA GLU A 205 -8.92 -16.74 -3.53
C GLU A 205 -7.79 -16.01 -2.80
N LEU A 206 -6.88 -15.34 -3.52
CA LEU A 206 -5.85 -14.50 -2.90
C LEU A 206 -6.46 -13.35 -2.07
N MET A 207 -7.62 -12.84 -2.46
CA MET A 207 -8.33 -11.78 -1.71
C MET A 207 -8.88 -12.25 -0.36
N GLU A 208 -9.03 -13.56 -0.14
CA GLU A 208 -9.36 -14.10 1.19
C GLU A 208 -8.19 -13.95 2.17
N HIS A 209 -6.96 -13.81 1.65
CA HIS A 209 -5.74 -13.63 2.43
C HIS A 209 -5.24 -12.17 2.43
N ILE A 210 -5.41 -11.47 1.30
CA ILE A 210 -5.02 -10.07 1.09
C ILE A 210 -6.27 -9.26 0.80
N THR A 211 -6.85 -8.66 1.83
CA THR A 211 -8.21 -8.11 1.77
C THR A 211 -8.29 -6.88 0.88
N ALA A 212 -7.37 -5.93 1.10
CA ALA A 212 -7.25 -4.66 0.39
C ALA A 212 -5.92 -3.98 0.73
N PRO A 213 -5.54 -2.87 0.08
CA PRO A 213 -4.45 -2.03 0.55
C PRO A 213 -4.58 -1.63 2.04
N ASP A 214 -3.44 -1.41 2.68
CA ASP A 214 -3.33 -0.96 4.07
C ASP A 214 -2.47 0.29 4.13
N PHE A 215 -3.10 1.45 4.25
CA PHE A 215 -2.42 2.73 4.18
C PHE A 215 -1.82 3.12 5.54
N PRO A 216 -0.63 3.74 5.56
CA PRO A 216 0.02 4.16 6.81
C PRO A 216 -0.83 5.10 7.65
N THR A 217 -1.64 5.95 7.00
CA THR A 217 -2.54 6.92 7.65
C THR A 217 -3.89 6.34 8.07
N GLY A 218 -4.14 5.04 7.84
CA GLY A 218 -5.42 4.39 8.14
C GLY A 218 -6.52 4.78 7.16
N GLY A 219 -7.61 5.35 7.67
CA GLY A 219 -8.80 5.74 6.92
C GLY A 219 -9.77 4.59 6.65
N ILE A 220 -10.72 4.87 5.76
CA ILE A 220 -11.76 3.95 5.33
C ILE A 220 -11.69 3.78 3.82
N ILE A 221 -11.43 2.57 3.33
CA ILE A 221 -11.67 2.22 1.93
C ILE A 221 -13.18 2.09 1.74
N TYR A 222 -13.72 2.83 0.78
CA TYR A 222 -15.15 2.82 0.45
C TYR A 222 -15.38 2.07 -0.86
N GLY A 223 -15.96 0.88 -0.76
CA GLY A 223 -16.19 -0.02 -1.89
C GLY A 223 -15.01 -0.93 -2.20
N SER A 224 -15.30 -2.14 -2.67
CA SER A 224 -14.30 -3.18 -2.99
C SER A 224 -14.02 -3.33 -4.49
N GLU A 225 -14.86 -2.79 -5.36
CA GLU A 225 -14.73 -2.99 -6.82
C GLU A 225 -13.39 -2.45 -7.36
N GLY A 226 -13.02 -1.24 -6.95
CA GLY A 226 -11.74 -0.64 -7.34
C GLY A 226 -10.51 -1.40 -6.80
N VAL A 227 -10.65 -2.09 -5.67
CA VAL A 227 -9.61 -2.97 -5.10
C VAL A 227 -9.49 -4.23 -5.94
N LYS A 228 -10.62 -4.88 -6.24
CA LYS A 228 -10.67 -6.10 -7.06
C LYS A 228 -10.07 -5.85 -8.45
N GLN A 229 -10.48 -4.77 -9.12
CA GLN A 229 -9.93 -4.38 -10.42
C GLN A 229 -8.41 -4.17 -10.38
N ALA A 230 -7.92 -3.50 -9.31
CA ALA A 230 -6.49 -3.26 -9.11
C ALA A 230 -5.71 -4.58 -8.93
N PHE A 231 -6.26 -5.55 -8.21
CA PHE A 231 -5.62 -6.84 -8.01
C PHE A 231 -5.66 -7.72 -9.25
N GLU A 232 -6.74 -7.68 -10.04
CA GLU A 232 -6.87 -8.47 -11.26
C GLU A 232 -6.03 -7.92 -12.41
N THR A 233 -6.00 -6.60 -12.59
CA THR A 233 -5.45 -5.97 -13.80
C THR A 233 -4.19 -5.12 -13.56
N GLY A 234 -3.84 -4.88 -12.29
CA GLY A 234 -2.82 -3.90 -11.92
C GLY A 234 -3.28 -2.45 -12.01
N ARG A 235 -4.55 -2.18 -12.35
CA ARG A 235 -5.13 -0.85 -12.43
C ARG A 235 -6.48 -0.79 -11.73
N GLY A 236 -6.72 0.26 -10.96
CA GLY A 236 -8.00 0.44 -10.28
C GLY A 236 -8.08 1.77 -9.57
N ARG A 237 -9.29 2.15 -9.15
CA ARG A 237 -9.54 3.40 -8.43
C ARG A 237 -10.13 3.09 -7.07
N ILE A 238 -9.35 3.30 -6.03
CA ILE A 238 -9.74 3.04 -4.64
C ILE A 238 -10.22 4.35 -4.02
N VAL A 239 -11.45 4.39 -3.53
CA VAL A 239 -11.99 5.56 -2.85
C VAL A 239 -11.64 5.47 -1.37
N MET A 240 -11.03 6.53 -0.84
CA MET A 240 -10.60 6.65 0.54
C MET A 240 -11.41 7.74 1.23
N ARG A 241 -11.92 7.45 2.43
CA ARG A 241 -12.58 8.41 3.32
C ARG A 241 -11.80 8.56 4.62
N ALA A 242 -11.88 9.75 5.18
CA ALA A 242 -11.45 10.04 6.53
C ALA A 242 -12.27 9.23 7.56
N LYS A 243 -11.58 8.74 8.59
CA LYS A 243 -12.21 8.11 9.73
C LYS A 243 -12.73 9.19 10.66
N HIS A 244 -13.97 9.00 11.11
CA HIS A 244 -14.69 10.01 11.85
C HIS A 244 -15.66 9.38 12.84
N HIS A 245 -16.08 10.19 13.80
CA HIS A 245 -17.20 9.90 14.71
C HIS A 245 -17.89 11.21 15.10
N PHE A 246 -19.09 11.09 15.66
CA PHE A 246 -19.85 12.23 16.16
C PHE A 246 -19.68 12.35 17.67
N GLU A 247 -19.54 13.58 18.17
CA GLU A 247 -19.53 13.91 19.60
C GLU A 247 -20.60 14.96 19.90
N THR A 248 -21.26 14.84 21.05
CA THR A 248 -22.22 15.85 21.54
C THR A 248 -21.64 16.54 22.77
N LEU A 249 -21.46 17.86 22.68
CA LEU A 249 -20.98 18.66 23.81
C LEU A 249 -22.03 18.75 24.93
N PRO A 250 -21.62 19.03 26.18
CA PRO A 250 -22.55 19.31 27.28
C PRO A 250 -23.55 20.45 27.01
N SER A 251 -23.21 21.36 26.09
CA SER A 251 -24.09 22.44 25.64
C SER A 251 -25.20 22.00 24.67
N GLY A 252 -25.24 20.71 24.30
CA GLY A 252 -26.16 20.13 23.31
C GLY A 252 -25.75 20.34 21.86
N LYS A 253 -24.59 20.95 21.58
CA LYS A 253 -24.07 21.10 20.21
C LYS A 253 -23.40 19.81 19.75
N GLU A 254 -23.66 19.42 18.50
CA GLU A 254 -22.99 18.29 17.85
C GLU A 254 -21.68 18.73 17.17
N GLN A 255 -20.75 17.79 17.09
CA GLN A 255 -19.44 17.94 16.44
C GLN A 255 -19.12 16.71 15.60
N ILE A 256 -18.46 16.94 14.47
CA ILE A 256 -17.84 15.88 13.66
C ILE A 256 -16.36 15.90 13.97
N ILE A 257 -15.83 14.76 14.41
CA ILE A 257 -14.42 14.59 14.74
C ILE A 257 -13.78 13.71 13.69
N ILE A 258 -12.72 14.22 13.04
CA ILE A 258 -11.89 13.44 12.13
C ILE A 258 -10.62 13.01 12.87
N THR A 259 -10.36 11.70 12.86
CA THR A 259 -9.22 11.08 13.56
C THR A 259 -8.16 10.53 12.60
N GLU A 260 -8.52 10.26 11.35
CA GLU A 260 -7.59 9.78 10.32
C GLU A 260 -8.00 10.40 8.97
N ILE A 261 -7.02 10.83 8.16
CA ILE A 261 -7.25 11.41 6.82
C ILE A 261 -6.78 10.45 5.71
N PRO A 262 -7.31 10.59 4.49
CA PRO A 262 -6.86 9.78 3.36
C PRO A 262 -5.35 9.91 3.10
N TYR A 263 -4.77 8.84 2.54
CA TYR A 263 -3.34 8.76 2.24
C TYR A 263 -2.88 9.87 1.29
N GLN A 264 -1.67 10.39 1.52
CA GLN A 264 -1.04 11.50 0.77
C GLN A 264 -1.80 12.84 0.79
N VAL A 265 -2.79 13.00 1.68
CA VAL A 265 -3.43 14.30 1.92
C VAL A 265 -2.60 15.11 2.93
N ASN A 266 -2.30 16.36 2.57
CA ASN A 266 -1.69 17.32 3.48
C ASN A 266 -2.76 17.91 4.40
N LYS A 267 -2.59 17.75 5.72
CA LYS A 267 -3.61 18.14 6.71
C LYS A 267 -3.85 19.66 6.71
N ALA A 268 -2.81 20.48 6.86
CA ALA A 268 -2.91 21.93 6.89
C ALA A 268 -3.60 22.52 5.64
N SER A 269 -3.18 22.09 4.44
CA SER A 269 -3.78 22.54 3.17
C SER A 269 -5.23 22.09 3.02
N MET A 270 -5.58 20.89 3.49
CA MET A 270 -6.97 20.42 3.49
C MET A 270 -7.84 21.29 4.40
N ILE A 271 -7.36 21.62 5.61
CA ILE A 271 -8.07 22.48 6.57
C ILE A 271 -8.26 23.89 6.00
N GLU A 272 -7.20 24.49 5.43
CA GLU A 272 -7.25 25.81 4.80
C GLU A 272 -8.28 25.88 3.66
N LYS A 273 -8.25 24.90 2.74
CA LYS A 273 -9.22 24.82 1.64
C LYS A 273 -10.64 24.60 2.14
N THR A 274 -10.80 23.81 3.20
CA THR A 274 -12.13 23.57 3.80
C THR A 274 -12.68 24.84 4.43
N ALA A 275 -11.83 25.63 5.12
CA ALA A 275 -12.22 26.93 5.68
C ALA A 275 -12.67 27.91 4.59
N ALA A 276 -11.99 27.93 3.44
CA ALA A 276 -12.41 28.74 2.29
C ALA A 276 -13.80 28.31 1.77
N LEU A 277 -14.08 27.01 1.65
CA LEU A 277 -15.38 26.50 1.21
C LEU A 277 -16.52 26.83 2.19
N ILE A 278 -16.24 26.90 3.49
CA ILE A 278 -17.19 27.33 4.52
C ILE A 278 -17.47 28.84 4.39
N ASN A 279 -16.42 29.65 4.22
CA ASN A 279 -16.55 31.10 4.05
C ASN A 279 -17.31 31.48 2.76
N ASP A 280 -17.08 30.74 1.68
CA ASP A 280 -17.78 30.88 0.39
C ASP A 280 -19.22 30.34 0.42
N LYS A 281 -19.68 29.83 1.57
CA LYS A 281 -21.00 29.19 1.75
C LYS A 281 -21.27 28.02 0.81
N LYS A 282 -20.22 27.34 0.33
CA LYS A 282 -20.36 26.08 -0.42
C LYS A 282 -20.65 24.91 0.51
N ILE A 283 -20.15 24.96 1.74
CA ILE A 283 -20.47 24.02 2.80
C ILE A 283 -21.12 24.80 3.93
N GLU A 284 -22.41 24.54 4.17
CA GLU A 284 -23.17 25.14 5.26
C GLU A 284 -23.28 24.20 6.46
N GLY A 285 -23.80 24.71 7.58
CA GLY A 285 -24.01 23.92 8.81
C GLY A 285 -22.82 23.82 9.76
N ILE A 286 -21.65 24.39 9.41
CA ILE A 286 -20.46 24.43 10.27
C ILE A 286 -20.38 25.80 10.97
N ALA A 287 -20.21 25.77 12.29
CA ALA A 287 -20.06 26.94 13.14
C ALA A 287 -18.58 27.30 13.39
N ALA A 288 -17.73 26.29 13.58
CA ALA A 288 -16.29 26.48 13.75
C ALA A 288 -15.50 25.25 13.26
N LEU A 289 -14.26 25.49 12.80
CA LEU A 289 -13.29 24.48 12.43
C LEU A 289 -12.04 24.67 13.30
N ARG A 290 -11.58 23.61 13.97
CA ARG A 290 -10.39 23.61 14.83
C ARG A 290 -9.52 22.39 14.55
N ASP A 291 -8.21 22.57 14.68
CA ASP A 291 -7.25 21.47 14.74
C ASP A 291 -6.79 21.31 16.19
N GLU A 292 -7.21 20.21 16.82
CA GLU A 292 -6.89 19.82 18.19
C GLU A 292 -5.90 18.64 18.19
N SER A 293 -5.18 18.42 17.09
CA SER A 293 -4.17 17.36 16.99
C SER A 293 -3.00 17.61 17.93
N ASP A 294 -2.55 16.57 18.61
CA ASP A 294 -1.43 16.60 19.54
C ASP A 294 -0.50 15.39 19.35
N ARG A 295 0.28 15.04 20.38
CA ARG A 295 1.19 13.89 20.35
C ARG A 295 0.46 12.55 20.46
N ASP A 296 -0.76 12.54 20.97
CA ASP A 296 -1.56 11.34 21.21
C ASP A 296 -2.42 10.98 19.99
N GLY A 297 -2.67 11.94 19.09
CA GLY A 297 -3.23 11.64 17.78
C GLY A 297 -3.76 12.85 17.01
N MET A 298 -4.27 12.57 15.81
CA MET A 298 -4.94 13.55 14.98
C MET A 298 -6.38 13.78 15.47
N ARG A 299 -6.79 15.05 15.60
CA ARG A 299 -8.15 15.44 15.98
C ARG A 299 -8.55 16.74 15.29
N ILE A 300 -9.27 16.63 14.17
CA ILE A 300 -9.83 17.79 13.46
C ILE A 300 -11.31 17.90 13.81
N VAL A 301 -11.72 19.06 14.31
CA VAL A 301 -13.06 19.27 14.87
C VAL A 301 -13.86 20.22 14.01
N TYR A 302 -15.00 19.74 13.52
CA TYR A 302 -16.03 20.55 12.88
C TYR A 302 -17.21 20.70 13.84
N GLU A 303 -17.33 21.86 14.47
CA GLU A 303 -18.47 22.19 15.33
C GLU A 303 -19.67 22.58 14.48
N LEU A 304 -20.83 21.95 14.71
CA LEU A 304 -22.03 22.16 13.90
C LEU A 304 -22.91 23.30 14.45
N LYS A 305 -23.69 23.92 13.57
CA LYS A 305 -24.80 24.81 13.95
C LYS A 305 -25.93 23.99 14.57
N ARG A 306 -26.75 24.61 15.43
CA ARG A 306 -27.79 23.92 16.23
C ARG A 306 -28.85 23.19 15.39
N ASP A 307 -29.09 23.66 14.17
CA ASP A 307 -30.10 23.18 13.23
C ASP A 307 -29.52 22.32 12.11
N ALA A 308 -28.20 22.09 12.10
CA ALA A 308 -27.54 21.32 11.06
C ALA A 308 -27.63 19.80 11.33
N LEU A 309 -28.02 19.05 10.30
CA LEU A 309 -27.98 17.58 10.36
C LEU A 309 -26.54 17.09 10.13
N ASN A 310 -25.99 16.38 11.12
CA ASN A 310 -24.60 15.91 11.10
C ASN A 310 -24.23 15.06 9.87
N THR A 311 -25.11 14.15 9.44
CA THR A 311 -24.92 13.30 8.25
C THR A 311 -24.87 14.09 6.95
N VAL A 312 -25.69 15.13 6.82
CA VAL A 312 -25.72 16.00 5.63
C VAL A 312 -24.43 16.82 5.53
N VAL A 313 -23.99 17.41 6.65
CA VAL A 313 -22.73 18.18 6.69
C VAL A 313 -21.54 17.27 6.39
N LEU A 314 -21.49 16.07 6.97
CA LEU A 314 -20.44 15.08 6.71
C LEU A 314 -20.39 14.69 5.22
N ASN A 315 -21.53 14.43 4.59
CA ASN A 315 -21.59 14.08 3.17
C ASN A 315 -21.12 15.25 2.28
N ASN A 316 -21.47 16.48 2.63
CA ASN A 316 -20.93 17.66 1.94
C ASN A 316 -19.41 17.78 2.13
N LEU A 317 -18.90 17.53 3.34
CA LEU A 317 -17.46 17.48 3.60
C LEU A 317 -16.77 16.45 2.71
N PHE A 318 -17.29 15.22 2.60
CA PHE A 318 -16.73 14.22 1.68
C PHE A 318 -16.83 14.62 0.20
N LYS A 319 -17.92 15.26 -0.20
CA LYS A 319 -18.13 15.65 -1.61
C LYS A 319 -17.20 16.77 -2.06
N TYR A 320 -16.95 17.75 -1.19
CA TYR A 320 -16.28 19.00 -1.56
C TYR A 320 -14.84 19.13 -1.06
N THR A 321 -14.40 18.28 -0.13
CA THR A 321 -13.06 18.37 0.48
C THR A 321 -12.24 17.10 0.26
N GLN A 322 -10.96 17.14 0.61
CA GLN A 322 -10.06 15.97 0.55
C GLN A 322 -10.26 14.97 1.71
N LEU A 323 -11.28 15.17 2.56
CA LEU A 323 -11.73 14.14 3.50
C LEU A 323 -12.26 12.88 2.78
N GLN A 324 -12.63 13.01 1.50
CA GLN A 324 -12.70 11.88 0.58
C GLN A 324 -11.74 12.13 -0.58
N SER A 325 -10.93 11.14 -0.92
CA SER A 325 -10.05 11.18 -2.07
C SER A 325 -10.10 9.84 -2.81
N SER A 326 -9.43 9.77 -3.96
CA SER A 326 -9.26 8.50 -4.66
C SER A 326 -7.79 8.23 -4.92
N PHE A 327 -7.35 7.02 -4.60
CA PHE A 327 -6.04 6.50 -4.95
C PHE A 327 -6.14 5.72 -6.27
N GLY A 328 -5.52 6.24 -7.33
CA GLY A 328 -5.44 5.55 -8.62
C GLY A 328 -4.29 4.54 -8.61
N VAL A 329 -4.61 3.26 -8.48
CA VAL A 329 -3.63 2.17 -8.56
C VAL A 329 -3.19 2.00 -10.00
N ASN A 330 -1.88 1.95 -10.20
CA ASN A 330 -1.24 1.66 -11.48
C ASN A 330 0.09 0.92 -11.21
N ASN A 331 0.02 -0.40 -11.20
CA ASN A 331 1.11 -1.30 -10.83
C ASN A 331 2.06 -1.53 -12.00
N VAL A 332 2.91 -0.55 -12.28
CA VAL A 332 3.97 -0.67 -13.29
C VAL A 332 5.33 -0.85 -12.62
N ALA A 333 6.01 -1.95 -12.92
CA ALA A 333 7.34 -2.28 -12.40
C ALA A 333 8.24 -2.85 -13.51
N LEU A 334 9.56 -2.85 -13.28
CA LEU A 334 10.52 -3.46 -14.19
C LEU A 334 10.60 -4.96 -13.93
N VAL A 335 10.31 -5.74 -14.96
CA VAL A 335 10.50 -7.20 -15.00
C VAL A 335 11.60 -7.48 -16.02
N LYS A 336 12.77 -7.96 -15.56
CA LYS A 336 13.95 -8.19 -16.42
C LYS A 336 14.29 -6.96 -17.29
N GLY A 337 14.25 -5.78 -16.68
CA GLY A 337 14.54 -4.49 -17.33
C GLY A 337 13.42 -3.92 -18.21
N ARG A 338 12.26 -4.57 -18.30
CA ARG A 338 11.12 -4.10 -19.12
C ARG A 338 9.96 -3.64 -18.24
N PRO A 339 9.35 -2.46 -18.50
CA PRO A 339 8.18 -2.01 -17.76
C PRO A 339 6.96 -2.88 -18.09
N MET A 340 6.33 -3.44 -17.06
CA MET A 340 5.13 -4.28 -17.19
C MET A 340 4.06 -3.83 -16.20
N THR A 341 2.78 -3.91 -16.61
CA THR A 341 1.64 -3.74 -15.70
C THR A 341 1.32 -5.09 -15.07
N LEU A 342 1.23 -5.16 -13.74
CA LEU A 342 1.16 -6.42 -13.00
C LEU A 342 -0.04 -6.46 -12.06
N GLY A 343 -0.79 -7.57 -12.10
CA GLY A 343 -1.80 -7.89 -11.08
C GLY A 343 -1.17 -8.42 -9.79
N LEU A 344 -1.98 -8.66 -8.76
CA LEU A 344 -1.53 -9.14 -7.45
C LEU A 344 -0.80 -10.49 -7.55
N ARG A 345 -1.38 -11.44 -8.30
CA ARG A 345 -0.78 -12.77 -8.51
C ARG A 345 0.60 -12.67 -9.18
N ASP A 346 0.75 -11.82 -10.19
CA ASP A 346 2.03 -11.65 -10.88
C ASP A 346 3.10 -11.03 -9.97
N LEU A 347 2.72 -10.05 -9.14
CA LEU A 347 3.63 -9.46 -8.16
C LEU A 347 4.13 -10.50 -7.15
N ILE A 348 3.23 -11.36 -6.64
CA ILE A 348 3.59 -12.48 -5.75
C ILE A 348 4.50 -13.47 -6.47
N LYS A 349 4.15 -13.86 -7.69
CA LYS A 349 4.93 -14.79 -8.51
C LYS A 349 6.37 -14.31 -8.68
N TYR A 350 6.58 -13.08 -9.14
CA TYR A 350 7.93 -12.55 -9.36
C TYR A 350 8.73 -12.39 -8.08
N PHE A 351 8.08 -12.09 -6.95
CA PHE A 351 8.74 -12.11 -5.65
C PHE A 351 9.19 -13.53 -5.28
N VAL A 352 8.33 -14.54 -5.45
CA VAL A 352 8.67 -15.94 -5.16
C VAL A 352 9.81 -16.44 -6.07
N GLU A 353 9.76 -16.16 -7.37
CA GLU A 353 10.83 -16.53 -8.32
C GLU A 353 12.19 -15.94 -7.88
N HIS A 354 12.20 -14.67 -7.44
CA HIS A 354 13.42 -14.03 -6.91
C HIS A 354 13.90 -14.70 -5.62
N ARG A 355 12.98 -15.05 -4.71
CA ARG A 355 13.33 -15.75 -3.47
C ARG A 355 13.89 -17.14 -3.72
N GLU A 356 13.34 -17.89 -4.67
CA GLU A 356 13.86 -19.19 -5.10
C GLU A 356 15.30 -19.04 -5.62
N GLU A 357 15.57 -18.06 -6.49
CA GLU A 357 16.93 -17.78 -6.99
C GLU A 357 17.91 -17.45 -5.86
N VAL A 358 17.53 -16.52 -4.98
CA VAL A 358 18.36 -16.10 -3.83
C VAL A 358 18.68 -17.27 -2.91
N ILE A 359 17.69 -18.12 -2.61
CA ILE A 359 17.90 -19.31 -1.76
C ILE A 359 18.82 -20.31 -2.43
N VAL A 360 18.65 -20.59 -3.71
CA VAL A 360 19.53 -21.52 -4.43
C VAL A 360 20.97 -21.00 -4.43
N ARG A 361 21.19 -19.71 -4.70
CA ARG A 361 22.53 -19.09 -4.67
C ARG A 361 23.14 -19.14 -3.28
N ARG A 362 22.40 -18.71 -2.25
CA ARG A 362 22.85 -18.78 -0.85
C ARG A 362 23.22 -20.20 -0.44
N THR A 363 22.37 -21.17 -0.76
CA THR A 363 22.56 -22.59 -0.39
C THR A 363 23.78 -23.17 -1.10
N LYS A 364 24.05 -22.79 -2.36
CA LYS A 364 25.28 -23.18 -3.08
C LYS A 364 26.52 -22.57 -2.45
N PHE A 365 26.47 -21.29 -2.07
CA PHE A 365 27.57 -20.60 -1.39
C PHE A 365 27.89 -21.27 -0.05
N GLU A 366 26.87 -21.46 0.80
CA GLU A 366 27.02 -22.11 2.10
C GLU A 366 27.51 -23.56 1.96
N LEU A 367 27.04 -24.29 0.94
CA LEU A 367 27.51 -25.65 0.64
C LEU A 367 28.98 -25.65 0.24
N ALA A 368 29.41 -24.73 -0.62
CA ALA A 368 30.80 -24.62 -1.04
C ALA A 368 31.73 -24.29 0.13
N GLU A 369 31.34 -23.35 0.99
CA GLU A 369 32.10 -23.00 2.20
C GLU A 369 32.14 -24.16 3.21
N ALA A 370 31.01 -24.83 3.43
CA ALA A 370 30.95 -26.00 4.29
C ALA A 370 31.82 -27.15 3.76
N GLN A 371 31.80 -27.42 2.46
CA GLN A 371 32.65 -28.44 1.83
C GLN A 371 34.14 -28.09 1.90
N LYS A 372 34.52 -26.83 1.66
CA LYS A 372 35.90 -26.37 1.85
C LYS A 372 36.36 -26.58 3.29
N ARG A 373 35.53 -26.22 4.28
CA ARG A 373 35.85 -26.41 5.69
C ARG A 373 35.94 -27.90 6.07
N ALA A 374 35.01 -28.73 5.58
CA ALA A 374 35.01 -30.17 5.82
C ALA A 374 36.27 -30.83 5.24
N HIS A 375 36.68 -30.44 4.04
CA HIS A 375 37.90 -30.89 3.39
C HIS A 375 39.14 -30.61 4.26
N ILE A 376 39.23 -29.42 4.87
CA ILE A 376 40.34 -29.09 5.78
C ILE A 376 40.29 -29.92 7.07
N LEU A 377 39.11 -30.08 7.67
CA LEU A 377 38.94 -30.88 8.89
C LEU A 377 39.33 -32.35 8.67
N GLU A 378 38.95 -32.93 7.53
CA GLU A 378 39.34 -34.29 7.15
C GLU A 378 40.86 -34.47 7.12
N GLY A 379 41.58 -33.52 6.50
CA GLY A 379 43.05 -33.55 6.47
C GLY A 379 43.68 -33.41 7.86
N LEU A 380 43.12 -32.55 8.72
CA LEU A 380 43.57 -32.43 10.11
C LEU A 380 43.32 -33.70 10.93
N LEU A 381 42.18 -34.36 10.73
CA LEU A 381 41.84 -35.62 11.41
C LEU A 381 42.79 -36.75 10.97
N ILE A 382 43.07 -36.88 9.67
CA ILE A 382 44.08 -37.83 9.15
C ILE A 382 45.45 -37.55 9.80
N ALA A 383 45.85 -36.28 9.89
CA ALA A 383 47.12 -35.92 10.50
C ALA A 383 47.19 -36.24 12.00
N LEU A 384 46.08 -36.07 12.73
CA LEU A 384 45.98 -36.42 14.15
C LEU A 384 45.99 -37.94 14.38
N ASP A 385 45.41 -38.72 13.47
CA ASP A 385 45.42 -40.18 13.51
C ASP A 385 46.83 -40.76 13.25
N HIS A 386 47.64 -40.05 12.45
CA HIS A 386 49.00 -40.43 12.06
C HIS A 386 50.09 -39.47 12.60
N LEU A 387 49.87 -38.92 13.81
CA LEU A 387 50.65 -37.79 14.34
C LEU A 387 52.17 -38.02 14.35
N ASP A 388 52.63 -39.17 14.82
CA ASP A 388 54.07 -39.47 14.92
C ASP A 388 54.75 -39.50 13.54
N GLU A 389 54.05 -40.04 12.53
CA GLU A 389 54.54 -40.14 11.16
C GLU A 389 54.58 -38.77 10.48
N VAL A 390 53.56 -37.94 10.72
CA VAL A 390 53.50 -36.54 10.26
C VAL A 390 54.62 -35.72 10.88
N ILE A 391 54.83 -35.79 12.21
CA ILE A 391 55.91 -35.07 12.89
C ILE A 391 57.28 -35.52 12.38
N LYS A 392 57.48 -36.82 12.19
CA LYS A 392 58.73 -37.36 11.66
C LYS A 392 59.01 -36.81 10.27
N LEU A 393 58.03 -36.87 9.36
CA LEU A 393 58.17 -36.35 8.00
C LEU A 393 58.52 -34.86 7.99
N ILE A 394 57.83 -34.04 8.80
CA ILE A 394 58.10 -32.60 8.90
C ILE A 394 59.51 -32.33 9.44
N ARG A 395 59.96 -33.08 10.45
CA ARG A 395 61.31 -32.92 11.03
C ARG A 395 62.44 -33.38 10.11
N GLU A 396 62.19 -34.37 9.26
CA GLU A 396 63.18 -34.90 8.30
C GLU A 396 63.24 -34.04 7.02
N SER A 397 62.23 -33.21 6.77
CA SER A 397 62.16 -32.32 5.62
C SER A 397 63.06 -31.10 5.79
N ARG A 398 63.79 -30.72 4.73
CA ARG A 398 64.73 -29.58 4.80
C ARG A 398 64.03 -28.21 4.85
N ASP A 399 62.84 -28.12 4.26
CA ASP A 399 62.07 -26.88 4.13
C ASP A 399 60.55 -27.20 4.06
N PRO A 400 59.68 -26.19 4.25
CA PRO A 400 58.23 -26.38 4.27
C PRO A 400 57.65 -26.92 2.95
N GLU A 401 58.27 -26.62 1.81
CA GLU A 401 57.80 -27.08 0.50
C GLU A 401 58.04 -28.58 0.31
N VAL A 402 59.20 -29.08 0.74
CA VAL A 402 59.48 -30.52 0.79
C VAL A 402 58.54 -31.23 1.75
N ALA A 403 58.30 -30.66 2.95
CA ALA A 403 57.38 -31.22 3.92
C ALA A 403 55.94 -31.30 3.36
N ARG A 404 55.48 -30.23 2.70
CA ARG A 404 54.15 -30.17 2.08
C ARG A 404 53.99 -31.23 1.00
N THR A 405 54.94 -31.35 0.07
CA THR A 405 54.91 -32.37 -0.99
C THR A 405 54.92 -33.78 -0.39
N GLY A 406 55.72 -34.01 0.65
CA GLY A 406 55.73 -35.29 1.36
C GLY A 406 54.40 -35.62 2.03
N LEU A 407 53.72 -34.64 2.64
CA LEU A 407 52.38 -34.82 3.22
C LEU A 407 51.33 -35.16 2.15
N ILE A 408 51.37 -34.47 1.02
CA ILE A 408 50.48 -34.70 -0.13
C ILE A 408 50.63 -36.14 -0.64
N GLU A 409 51.86 -36.55 -0.94
CA GLU A 409 52.14 -37.87 -1.55
C GLU A 409 51.86 -39.02 -0.57
N ARG A 410 52.26 -38.87 0.69
CA ARG A 410 52.23 -39.98 1.67
C ARG A 410 50.86 -40.23 2.28
N PHE A 411 50.06 -39.17 2.46
CA PHE A 411 48.74 -39.26 3.08
C PHE A 411 47.59 -38.97 2.10
N ALA A 412 47.89 -38.88 0.79
CA ALA A 412 46.93 -38.57 -0.27
C ALA A 412 46.12 -37.27 0.00
N LEU A 413 46.80 -36.25 0.53
CA LEU A 413 46.19 -34.98 0.92
C LEU A 413 46.24 -33.95 -0.21
N SER A 414 45.31 -33.00 -0.21
CA SER A 414 45.42 -31.83 -1.10
C SER A 414 46.45 -30.82 -0.60
N GLU A 415 46.89 -29.91 -1.48
CA GLU A 415 47.81 -28.83 -1.12
C GLU A 415 47.27 -27.96 0.04
N VAL A 416 45.96 -27.68 0.04
CA VAL A 416 45.32 -26.86 1.07
C VAL A 416 45.25 -27.60 2.41
N GLN A 417 45.00 -28.92 2.42
CA GLN A 417 45.04 -29.76 3.62
C GLN A 417 46.46 -29.83 4.18
N ALA A 418 47.46 -30.12 3.34
CA ALA A 418 48.86 -30.19 3.74
C ALA A 418 49.34 -28.86 4.36
N ARG A 419 48.96 -27.73 3.75
CA ARG A 419 49.24 -26.41 4.31
C ARG A 419 48.57 -26.19 5.66
N ALA A 420 47.29 -26.55 5.80
CA ALA A 420 46.58 -26.44 7.08
C ALA A 420 47.22 -27.28 8.20
N ILE A 421 47.78 -28.45 7.87
CA ILE A 421 48.54 -29.29 8.81
C ILE A 421 49.85 -28.62 9.23
N LEU A 422 50.58 -28.03 8.28
CA LEU A 422 51.83 -27.30 8.58
C LEU A 422 51.56 -26.05 9.46
N ASP A 423 50.42 -25.40 9.28
CA ASP A 423 49.99 -24.23 10.07
C ASP A 423 49.36 -24.64 11.43
N MET A 424 49.24 -25.94 11.71
CA MET A 424 48.63 -26.44 12.95
C MET A 424 49.49 -26.11 14.17
N ARG A 425 48.86 -25.57 15.21
CA ARG A 425 49.52 -25.26 16.49
C ARG A 425 49.55 -26.48 17.40
N LEU A 426 50.64 -26.68 18.15
CA LEU A 426 50.82 -27.81 19.08
C LEU A 426 49.67 -28.00 20.09
N GLN A 427 48.99 -26.92 20.51
CA GLN A 427 47.84 -27.01 21.41
C GLN A 427 46.67 -27.84 20.84
N ARG A 428 46.55 -27.95 19.51
CA ARG A 428 45.52 -28.73 18.81
C ARG A 428 45.72 -30.25 18.93
N LEU A 429 46.87 -30.69 19.45
CA LEU A 429 47.21 -32.10 19.63
C LEU A 429 46.62 -32.72 20.91
N THR A 430 45.98 -31.92 21.76
CA THR A 430 45.33 -32.42 22.98
C THR A 430 44.09 -33.24 22.64
N GLY A 431 43.79 -34.29 23.42
CA GLY A 431 42.64 -35.16 23.17
C GLY A 431 41.31 -34.41 23.07
N LEU A 432 41.10 -33.41 23.94
CA LEU A 432 39.90 -32.55 23.91
C LEU A 432 39.75 -31.77 22.59
N GLU A 433 40.86 -31.30 22.00
CA GLU A 433 40.82 -30.58 20.73
C GLU A 433 40.53 -31.51 19.55
N ARG A 434 41.00 -32.77 19.61
CA ARG A 434 40.61 -33.79 18.64
C ARG A 434 39.10 -34.06 18.68
N ASP A 435 38.53 -34.28 19.86
CA ASP A 435 37.10 -34.55 20.01
C ASP A 435 36.25 -33.37 19.49
N LYS A 436 36.70 -32.14 19.70
CA LYS A 436 36.04 -30.94 19.12
C LYS A 436 36.09 -30.93 17.60
N LEU A 437 37.21 -31.30 16.98
CA LEU A 437 37.33 -31.34 15.52
C LEU A 437 36.44 -32.44 14.91
N VAL A 438 36.34 -33.60 15.57
CA VAL A 438 35.41 -34.67 15.16
C VAL A 438 33.97 -34.17 15.24
N ALA A 439 33.58 -33.54 16.36
CA ALA A 439 32.23 -33.00 16.52
C ALA A 439 31.92 -31.90 15.49
N GLU A 440 32.87 -30.99 15.23
CA GLU A 440 32.74 -29.96 14.19
C GLU A 440 32.56 -30.59 12.80
N TYR A 441 33.35 -31.62 12.47
CA TYR A 441 33.24 -32.33 11.20
C TYR A 441 31.88 -33.03 11.05
N GLU A 442 31.40 -33.74 12.07
CA GLU A 442 30.10 -34.40 12.04
C GLU A 442 28.94 -33.41 11.87
N GLU A 443 28.96 -32.28 12.59
CA GLU A 443 27.96 -31.22 12.44
C GLU A 443 27.99 -30.63 11.03
N LEU A 444 29.18 -30.38 10.50
CA LEU A 444 29.37 -29.83 9.17
C LEU A 444 28.90 -30.80 8.07
N MET A 445 29.13 -32.10 8.23
CA MET A 445 28.62 -33.12 7.30
C MET A 445 27.09 -33.20 7.33
N ARG A 446 26.46 -33.08 8.50
CA ARG A 446 24.99 -32.96 8.59
C ARG A 446 24.47 -31.71 7.89
N LEU A 447 25.18 -30.59 8.02
CA LEU A 447 24.86 -29.35 7.30
C LEU A 447 25.01 -29.55 5.78
N VAL A 448 26.10 -30.14 5.32
CA VAL A 448 26.34 -30.45 3.89
C VAL A 448 25.22 -31.31 3.32
N ASP A 449 24.79 -32.35 4.03
CA ASP A 449 23.70 -33.23 3.59
C ASP A 449 22.37 -32.48 3.54
N ARG A 450 22.08 -31.63 4.52
CA ARG A 450 20.90 -30.76 4.52
C ARG A 450 20.91 -29.78 3.34
N LEU A 451 22.04 -29.11 3.08
CA LEU A 451 22.16 -28.15 1.98
C LEU A 451 22.02 -28.85 0.62
N LYS A 452 22.59 -30.04 0.46
CA LYS A 452 22.39 -30.87 -0.75
C LYS A 452 20.93 -31.27 -0.92
N ALA A 453 20.23 -31.64 0.15
CA ALA A 453 18.81 -31.98 0.11
C ALA A 453 17.95 -30.78 -0.35
N ILE A 454 18.23 -29.57 0.17
CA ILE A 454 17.57 -28.33 -0.27
C ILE A 454 17.82 -28.08 -1.76
N LEU A 455 19.05 -28.21 -2.24
CA LEU A 455 19.36 -27.99 -3.66
C LEU A 455 18.72 -29.03 -4.59
N ALA A 456 18.48 -30.25 -4.08
CA ALA A 456 17.88 -31.34 -4.86
C ALA A 456 16.35 -31.28 -4.94
N SER A 457 15.68 -30.55 -4.04
CA SER A 457 14.21 -30.53 -3.94
C SER A 457 13.65 -29.10 -4.01
N PRO A 458 12.91 -28.73 -5.08
CA PRO A 458 12.16 -27.48 -5.13
C PRO A 458 11.13 -27.35 -4.00
N GLU A 459 10.58 -28.47 -3.53
CA GLU A 459 9.63 -28.48 -2.41
C GLU A 459 10.30 -28.05 -1.10
N GLU A 460 11.52 -28.51 -0.84
CA GLU A 460 12.33 -28.08 0.31
C GLU A 460 12.72 -26.61 0.23
N GLN A 461 13.03 -26.12 -0.98
CA GLN A 461 13.30 -24.69 -1.21
C GLN A 461 12.07 -23.84 -0.86
N ARG A 462 10.89 -24.25 -1.32
CA ARG A 462 9.62 -23.56 -1.02
C ARG A 462 9.24 -23.66 0.45
N ALA A 463 9.48 -24.81 1.09
CA ALA A 463 9.30 -24.97 2.52
C ALA A 463 10.21 -24.01 3.31
N LEU A 464 11.45 -23.81 2.86
CA LEU A 464 12.37 -22.83 3.43
C LEU A 464 11.86 -21.40 3.23
N ILE A 465 11.45 -21.01 2.02
CA ILE A 465 10.84 -19.69 1.75
C ILE A 465 9.66 -19.45 2.70
N LYS A 466 8.75 -20.42 2.78
CA LYS A 466 7.58 -20.36 3.66
C LYS A 466 7.98 -20.16 5.12
N SER A 467 8.98 -20.91 5.60
CA SER A 467 9.45 -20.79 6.99
C SER A 467 10.06 -19.41 7.28
N GLU A 468 10.87 -18.85 6.37
CA GLU A 468 11.46 -17.51 6.51
C GLU A 468 10.39 -16.42 6.50
N LEU A 469 9.37 -16.54 5.64
CA LEU A 469 8.26 -15.59 5.57
C LEU A 469 7.38 -15.63 6.83
N LEU A 470 7.11 -16.81 7.37
CA LEU A 470 6.34 -16.97 8.60
C LEU A 470 7.09 -16.39 9.81
N ASP A 471 8.39 -16.64 9.92
CA ASP A 471 9.23 -16.01 10.95
C ASP A 471 9.24 -14.48 10.82
N MET A 472 9.33 -13.95 9.60
CA MET A 472 9.22 -12.51 9.34
C MET A 472 7.87 -11.93 9.77
N ARG A 473 6.77 -12.61 9.43
CA ARG A 473 5.42 -12.23 9.87
C ARG A 473 5.34 -12.22 11.40
N ASP A 474 5.86 -13.23 12.07
CA ASP A 474 5.75 -13.35 13.52
C ASP A 474 6.61 -12.28 14.24
N ARG A 475 7.72 -11.83 13.61
CA ARG A 475 8.59 -10.78 14.16
C ARG A 475 8.12 -9.35 13.87
N TYR A 476 7.51 -9.09 12.71
CA TYR A 476 7.23 -7.73 12.23
C TYR A 476 5.76 -7.47 11.85
N GLY A 477 4.92 -8.49 11.82
CA GLY A 477 3.51 -8.37 11.50
C GLY A 477 2.79 -7.45 12.49
N ASP A 478 1.84 -6.68 11.99
CA ASP A 478 1.00 -5.79 12.78
C ASP A 478 -0.46 -5.88 12.33
N ALA A 479 -1.35 -5.29 13.12
CA ALA A 479 -2.76 -5.19 12.79
C ALA A 479 -2.98 -4.25 11.61
N ARG A 480 -4.00 -4.56 10.80
CA ARG A 480 -4.50 -3.68 9.74
C ARG A 480 -4.92 -2.32 10.31
N ARG A 481 -4.53 -1.24 9.63
CA ARG A 481 -4.87 0.14 10.01
C ARG A 481 -6.11 0.63 9.26
N THR A 482 -6.13 0.45 7.95
CA THR A 482 -7.22 0.89 7.08
C THR A 482 -8.42 -0.03 7.22
N SER A 483 -9.57 0.54 7.56
CA SER A 483 -10.84 -0.17 7.61
C SER A 483 -11.50 -0.22 6.23
N ILE A 484 -12.34 -1.23 5.99
CA ILE A 484 -12.99 -1.43 4.69
C ILE A 484 -14.50 -1.38 4.90
N ASN A 485 -15.14 -0.46 4.19
CA ASN A 485 -16.58 -0.44 4.06
C ASN A 485 -16.96 -1.07 2.71
N HIS A 486 -17.32 -2.35 2.76
CA HIS A 486 -17.72 -3.15 1.59
C HIS A 486 -19.01 -2.66 0.94
N ALA A 487 -19.77 -1.81 1.62
CA ALA A 487 -21.00 -1.26 1.08
C ALA A 487 -20.74 -0.44 -0.21
N GLY A 488 -19.56 0.14 -0.44
CA GLY A 488 -19.34 1.13 -1.51
C GLY A 488 -19.38 0.70 -3.00
N GLY A 489 -20.21 -0.24 -3.43
CA GLY A 489 -20.71 -0.22 -4.83
C GLY A 489 -21.75 0.90 -4.93
N ASP A 490 -21.65 1.83 -5.89
CA ASP A 490 -22.50 3.05 -6.06
C ASP A 490 -23.71 3.14 -5.11
N PHE A 491 -23.44 3.47 -3.84
CA PHE A 491 -24.48 3.59 -2.82
C PHE A 491 -25.27 4.84 -3.17
N SER A 492 -26.49 4.64 -3.63
CA SER A 492 -27.43 5.73 -3.78
C SER A 492 -27.98 6.07 -2.40
N MET A 493 -28.46 7.30 -2.21
CA MET A 493 -29.12 7.73 -0.98
C MET A 493 -30.27 6.78 -0.57
N GLU A 494 -30.79 5.99 -1.52
CA GLU A 494 -31.85 4.99 -1.37
C GLU A 494 -31.49 3.92 -0.33
N ASP A 495 -30.26 3.42 -0.33
CA ASP A 495 -29.86 2.26 0.50
C ASP A 495 -29.73 2.60 2.01
N MET A 496 -29.77 3.90 2.37
CA MET A 496 -29.69 4.39 3.75
C MET A 496 -31.05 4.75 4.35
N ILE A 497 -32.09 4.80 3.52
CA ILE A 497 -33.44 5.19 3.92
C ILE A 497 -34.25 3.91 4.02
N ALA A 498 -34.85 3.65 5.18
CA ALA A 498 -35.70 2.48 5.35
C ALA A 498 -36.84 2.54 4.33
N ASP A 499 -37.08 1.43 3.62
CA ASP A 499 -38.18 1.31 2.67
C ASP A 499 -39.51 1.21 3.42
N GLU A 500 -40.06 2.39 3.74
CA GLU A 500 -41.25 2.54 4.59
C GLU A 500 -42.42 3.06 3.76
N ALA A 501 -43.61 2.56 4.06
CA ALA A 501 -44.83 3.05 3.44
C ALA A 501 -45.21 4.42 4.01
N MET A 502 -45.27 5.43 3.14
CA MET A 502 -45.59 6.81 3.49
C MET A 502 -46.82 7.29 2.72
N VAL A 503 -47.58 8.20 3.32
CA VAL A 503 -48.68 8.90 2.64
C VAL A 503 -48.10 10.13 1.95
N ILE A 504 -48.23 10.19 0.63
CA ILE A 504 -47.89 11.36 -0.17
C ILE A 504 -49.17 12.18 -0.36
N THR A 505 -49.09 13.47 -0.08
CA THR A 505 -50.19 14.41 -0.36
C THR A 505 -49.70 15.57 -1.20
N VAL A 506 -50.42 15.88 -2.27
CA VAL A 506 -50.19 17.05 -3.13
C VAL A 506 -51.44 17.93 -3.10
N SER A 507 -51.28 19.22 -2.79
CA SER A 507 -52.36 20.19 -2.81
C SER A 507 -52.54 20.81 -4.19
N ARG A 508 -53.70 21.43 -4.43
CA ARG A 508 -54.01 22.12 -5.69
C ARG A 508 -53.06 23.29 -5.98
N GLU A 509 -52.60 24.00 -4.94
CA GLU A 509 -51.56 25.03 -5.08
C GLU A 509 -50.14 24.44 -5.34
N GLY A 510 -50.02 23.12 -5.43
CA GLY A 510 -48.75 22.44 -5.72
C GLY A 510 -47.84 22.29 -4.52
N TYR A 511 -48.37 22.21 -3.30
CA TYR A 511 -47.57 21.82 -2.12
C TYR A 511 -47.54 20.31 -1.99
N ILE A 512 -46.36 19.74 -1.78
CA ILE A 512 -46.16 18.31 -1.57
C ILE A 512 -45.56 18.03 -0.20
N LYS A 513 -45.96 16.91 0.40
CA LYS A 513 -45.33 16.36 1.61
C LYS A 513 -45.46 14.85 1.64
N ARG A 514 -44.57 14.22 2.41
CA ARG A 514 -44.74 12.85 2.90
C ARG A 514 -45.03 12.87 4.38
N THR A 515 -45.87 11.95 4.83
CA THR A 515 -46.25 11.78 6.23
C THR A 515 -46.27 10.29 6.54
N SER A 516 -45.82 9.90 7.73
CA SER A 516 -45.87 8.51 8.17
C SER A 516 -47.30 7.96 8.11
N LEU A 517 -47.44 6.72 7.64
CA LEU A 517 -48.73 6.02 7.57
C LEU A 517 -49.38 5.88 8.97
N ASP A 518 -48.56 5.81 10.03
CA ASP A 518 -49.05 5.71 11.41
C ASP A 518 -49.78 6.99 11.88
N GLU A 519 -49.45 8.17 11.34
CA GLU A 519 -50.19 9.41 11.62
C GLU A 519 -51.60 9.42 10.99
N TYR A 520 -51.85 8.53 10.02
CA TYR A 520 -53.14 8.39 9.34
C TYR A 520 -54.01 7.25 9.89
N ARG A 521 -53.50 6.42 10.81
CA ARG A 521 -54.28 5.34 11.44
C ARG A 521 -55.42 5.91 12.28
N THR A 522 -56.63 5.41 12.01
CA THR A 522 -57.87 5.80 12.70
C THR A 522 -57.98 5.09 14.06
N GLN A 523 -58.17 5.85 15.13
CA GLN A 523 -58.78 5.31 16.36
C GLN A 523 -60.28 5.02 16.09
N GLY A 524 -60.79 3.94 16.67
CA GLY A 524 -62.04 3.28 16.25
C GLY A 524 -63.34 4.08 16.37
N ARG A 525 -64.29 3.68 15.49
CA ARG A 525 -65.73 3.95 15.38
C ARG A 525 -66.24 5.40 15.56
N GLY A 526 -66.75 5.95 14.45
CA GLY A 526 -67.82 6.95 14.43
C GLY A 526 -67.36 8.38 14.74
N GLY A 527 -66.66 9.00 13.79
CA GLY A 527 -66.29 10.41 13.89
C GLY A 527 -66.23 11.03 12.51
N VAL A 528 -67.00 12.11 12.30
CA VAL A 528 -66.96 12.97 11.12
C VAL A 528 -65.51 13.42 10.88
N GLY A 529 -65.05 13.30 9.62
CA GLY A 529 -63.68 13.44 9.13
C GLY A 529 -62.69 14.21 10.01
N ALA A 530 -61.63 13.53 10.44
CA ALA A 530 -60.49 14.15 11.11
C ALA A 530 -59.85 15.21 10.18
N ARG A 531 -60.02 16.49 10.53
CA ARG A 531 -59.50 17.65 9.76
C ARG A 531 -58.00 17.51 9.53
N GLY A 532 -57.57 17.59 8.26
CA GLY A 532 -56.18 17.75 7.85
C GLY A 532 -55.67 19.17 8.10
N ALA A 533 -54.49 19.49 7.56
CA ALA A 533 -53.85 20.82 7.63
C ALA A 533 -54.86 21.95 7.37
N GLY A 534 -54.86 22.99 8.23
CA GLY A 534 -55.72 24.16 8.04
C GLY A 534 -55.31 24.90 6.78
N SER A 535 -56.10 24.78 5.72
CA SER A 535 -55.91 25.55 4.50
C SER A 535 -56.48 26.96 4.63
N LYS A 536 -55.91 27.91 3.86
CA LYS A 536 -56.68 29.11 3.49
C LYS A 536 -57.91 28.62 2.71
N GLN A 537 -59.01 29.37 2.72
CA GLN A 537 -60.34 28.95 2.26
C GLN A 537 -60.45 28.25 0.86
N ASP A 538 -59.37 28.17 0.06
CA ASP A 538 -59.35 27.60 -1.30
C ASP A 538 -58.30 26.49 -1.59
N ASP A 539 -57.36 26.17 -0.70
CA ASP A 539 -56.36 25.09 -0.98
C ASP A 539 -56.81 23.75 -0.38
N PHE A 540 -56.85 22.69 -1.18
CA PHE A 540 -57.25 21.35 -0.73
C PHE A 540 -56.33 20.28 -1.32
N THR A 541 -56.29 19.11 -0.68
CA THR A 541 -55.51 17.97 -1.16
C THR A 541 -56.13 17.42 -2.44
N GLU A 542 -55.40 17.50 -3.55
CA GLU A 542 -55.84 17.05 -4.87
C GLU A 542 -55.38 15.62 -5.15
N HIS A 543 -54.16 15.25 -4.73
CA HIS A 543 -53.65 13.89 -4.82
C HIS A 543 -53.30 13.34 -3.44
N LEU A 544 -53.77 12.12 -3.15
CA LEU A 544 -53.44 11.37 -1.94
C LEU A 544 -53.26 9.91 -2.30
N PHE A 545 -52.07 9.37 -2.09
CA PHE A 545 -51.74 7.98 -2.35
C PHE A 545 -50.62 7.51 -1.40
N VAL A 546 -50.46 6.20 -1.30
CA VAL A 546 -49.38 5.57 -0.53
C VAL A 546 -48.27 5.22 -1.49
N ALA A 547 -47.04 5.59 -1.15
CA ALA A 547 -45.82 5.18 -1.85
C ALA A 547 -44.79 4.74 -0.82
N THR A 548 -43.89 3.84 -1.20
CA THR A 548 -42.73 3.55 -0.34
C THR A 548 -41.67 4.63 -0.53
N THR A 549 -40.81 4.83 0.48
CA THR A 549 -39.73 5.84 0.40
C THR A 549 -38.82 5.62 -0.80
N HIS A 550 -38.69 4.38 -1.27
CA HIS A 550 -37.89 4.02 -2.45
C HIS A 550 -38.63 4.21 -3.77
N GLU A 551 -39.95 4.32 -3.83
CA GLU A 551 -40.67 4.49 -5.10
C GLU A 551 -40.37 5.85 -5.78
N TYR A 552 -40.51 5.88 -7.11
CA TYR A 552 -40.42 7.12 -7.89
C TYR A 552 -41.79 7.79 -7.98
N LEU A 553 -41.82 9.11 -7.87
CA LEU A 553 -42.99 9.95 -8.13
C LEU A 553 -42.82 10.61 -9.50
N LEU A 554 -43.67 10.22 -10.45
CA LEU A 554 -43.77 10.83 -11.77
C LEU A 554 -44.82 11.95 -11.74
N ILE A 555 -44.41 13.16 -12.04
CA ILE A 555 -45.24 14.36 -11.98
C ILE A 555 -45.47 14.86 -13.41
N PHE A 556 -46.73 14.83 -13.83
CA PHE A 556 -47.15 15.30 -15.14
C PHE A 556 -47.80 16.67 -15.02
N THR A 557 -47.42 17.60 -15.89
CA THR A 557 -47.96 18.97 -15.91
C THR A 557 -48.94 19.20 -17.05
N GLU A 558 -49.72 20.27 -16.98
CA GLU A 558 -50.71 20.63 -18.02
C GLU A 558 -50.06 20.90 -19.39
N GLN A 559 -48.81 21.37 -19.41
CA GLN A 559 -48.06 21.57 -20.66
C GLN A 559 -47.43 20.27 -21.21
N GLY A 560 -47.77 19.10 -20.66
CA GLY A 560 -47.29 17.80 -21.14
C GLY A 560 -45.84 17.50 -20.77
N ARG A 561 -45.29 18.14 -19.73
CA ARG A 561 -43.96 17.82 -19.21
C ARG A 561 -44.07 16.75 -18.13
N MET A 562 -43.04 15.91 -18.03
CA MET A 562 -42.89 14.94 -16.96
C MET A 562 -41.63 15.24 -16.17
N PHE A 563 -41.78 15.36 -14.85
CA PHE A 563 -40.70 15.41 -13.87
C PHE A 563 -40.74 14.14 -13.04
N TRP A 564 -39.61 13.81 -12.41
CA TRP A 564 -39.57 12.70 -11.47
C TRP A 564 -38.65 13.02 -10.30
N LEU A 565 -38.98 12.47 -9.14
CA LEU A 565 -38.14 12.43 -7.95
C LEU A 565 -38.45 11.15 -7.16
N ARG A 566 -37.57 10.76 -6.26
CA ARG A 566 -37.84 9.68 -5.30
C ARG A 566 -38.75 10.17 -4.18
N ALA A 567 -39.59 9.29 -3.65
CA ALA A 567 -40.50 9.64 -2.56
C ALA A 567 -39.76 10.16 -1.31
N TYR A 568 -38.57 9.65 -1.00
CA TYR A 568 -37.78 10.12 0.14
C TYR A 568 -37.26 11.56 0.00
N GLU A 569 -37.14 12.08 -1.23
CA GLU A 569 -36.72 13.46 -1.50
C GLU A 569 -37.83 14.47 -1.16
N VAL A 570 -39.07 13.99 -1.01
CA VAL A 570 -40.17 14.79 -0.49
C VAL A 570 -39.96 15.02 1.02
N PRO A 571 -40.06 16.26 1.51
CA PRO A 571 -39.93 16.55 2.94
C PRO A 571 -40.99 15.83 3.78
N GLU A 572 -40.52 15.16 4.85
CA GLU A 572 -41.39 14.57 5.86
C GLU A 572 -41.92 15.65 6.79
N THR A 573 -43.24 15.72 6.90
CA THR A 573 -43.88 16.68 7.79
C THR A 573 -45.13 16.08 8.40
N ALA A 574 -45.48 16.58 9.59
CA ALA A 574 -46.70 16.19 10.29
C ALA A 574 -47.95 16.41 9.43
N LYS A 575 -49.00 15.62 9.69
CA LYS A 575 -50.29 15.70 8.99
C LYS A 575 -50.89 17.12 8.91
N THR A 576 -50.62 17.98 9.89
CA THR A 576 -51.14 19.36 9.96
C THR A 576 -50.30 20.40 9.19
N SER A 577 -49.11 20.04 8.70
CA SER A 577 -48.25 20.92 7.90
C SER A 577 -48.77 21.09 6.47
N LYS A 578 -48.45 22.22 5.83
CA LYS A 578 -48.76 22.44 4.41
C LYS A 578 -47.81 21.71 3.46
N GLY A 579 -46.62 21.33 3.93
CA GLY A 579 -45.58 20.77 3.07
C GLY A 579 -44.77 21.86 2.35
N THR A 580 -44.03 21.44 1.31
CA THR A 580 -43.12 22.29 0.54
C THR A 580 -43.67 22.51 -0.86
N PRO A 581 -43.59 23.73 -1.44
CA PRO A 581 -43.93 23.95 -2.83
C PRO A 581 -43.14 23.04 -3.78
N LEU A 582 -43.82 22.35 -4.69
CA LEU A 582 -43.22 21.40 -5.63
C LEU A 582 -42.16 22.05 -6.53
N GLN A 583 -42.33 23.34 -6.85
CA GLN A 583 -41.34 24.15 -7.60
C GLN A 583 -39.96 24.27 -6.92
N ASN A 584 -39.86 23.99 -5.61
CA ASN A 584 -38.58 23.99 -4.90
C ASN A 584 -37.86 22.64 -5.03
N LEU A 585 -38.58 21.59 -5.46
CA LEU A 585 -38.08 20.23 -5.58
C LEU A 585 -37.83 19.83 -7.05
N ILE A 586 -38.60 20.41 -7.98
CA ILE A 586 -38.45 20.19 -9.42
C ILE A 586 -38.40 21.51 -10.17
N ASP A 587 -37.56 21.57 -11.20
CA ASP A 587 -37.36 22.76 -12.04
C ASP A 587 -38.51 22.93 -13.06
N LYS A 588 -39.71 23.22 -12.55
CA LYS A 588 -40.91 23.46 -13.36
C LYS A 588 -41.16 24.97 -13.55
N PRO A 589 -41.72 25.41 -14.69
CA PRO A 589 -42.22 26.77 -14.84
C PRO A 589 -43.28 27.11 -13.79
N LYS A 590 -43.30 28.36 -13.32
CA LYS A 590 -44.26 28.81 -12.29
C LYS A 590 -45.73 28.66 -12.75
N GLU A 591 -45.98 28.96 -14.01
CA GLU A 591 -47.31 28.93 -14.64
C GLU A 591 -47.78 27.51 -15.04
N ASP A 592 -46.91 26.49 -14.95
CA ASP A 592 -47.24 25.12 -15.38
C ASP A 592 -47.78 24.31 -14.19
N ALA A 593 -49.10 24.09 -14.18
CA ALA A 593 -49.80 23.41 -13.10
C ALA A 593 -49.58 21.90 -13.15
N VAL A 594 -49.60 21.25 -11.98
CA VAL A 594 -49.52 19.79 -11.87
C VAL A 594 -50.87 19.21 -12.26
N ARG A 595 -50.86 18.25 -13.18
CA ARG A 595 -52.07 17.58 -13.68
C ARG A 595 -52.29 16.21 -13.05
N SER A 596 -51.20 15.47 -12.83
CA SER A 596 -51.26 14.13 -12.25
C SER A 596 -49.93 13.76 -11.61
N VAL A 597 -50.00 12.95 -10.55
CA VAL A 597 -48.82 12.37 -9.91
C VAL A 597 -49.04 10.86 -9.79
N LEU A 598 -48.08 10.08 -10.27
CA LEU A 598 -48.11 8.62 -10.25
C LEU A 598 -46.88 8.10 -9.51
N ASN A 599 -47.05 7.09 -8.65
CA ASN A 599 -45.91 6.35 -8.11
C ASN A 599 -45.60 5.12 -8.98
N VAL A 600 -44.32 4.86 -9.20
CA VAL A 600 -43.83 3.67 -9.90
C VAL A 600 -42.70 3.02 -9.10
N ARG A 601 -42.66 1.69 -9.14
CA ARG A 601 -41.73 0.90 -8.32
C ARG A 601 -40.28 1.04 -8.76
N ASN A 602 -40.04 1.05 -10.07
CA ASN A 602 -38.69 0.96 -10.60
C ASN A 602 -38.61 1.66 -11.96
N LEU A 603 -37.49 2.36 -12.22
CA LEU A 603 -37.19 2.98 -13.52
C LEU A 603 -35.86 2.47 -14.11
N ARG A 604 -35.24 1.47 -13.49
CA ARG A 604 -33.94 0.89 -13.86
C ARG A 604 -34.02 -0.58 -14.24
N SER A 605 -35.04 -1.30 -13.78
CA SER A 605 -35.27 -2.71 -14.13
C SER A 605 -35.86 -2.83 -15.52
N THR A 606 -35.12 -3.45 -16.44
CA THR A 606 -35.56 -3.68 -17.83
C THR A 606 -36.88 -4.44 -17.88
N ASP A 607 -37.03 -5.49 -17.06
CA ASP A 607 -38.25 -6.30 -16.98
C ASP A 607 -39.48 -5.48 -16.53
N TYR A 608 -39.29 -4.57 -15.57
CA TYR A 608 -40.38 -3.70 -15.10
C TYR A 608 -40.79 -2.69 -16.18
N LEU A 609 -39.81 -2.12 -16.87
CA LEU A 609 -40.03 -1.13 -17.93
C LEU A 609 -40.73 -1.73 -19.15
N GLU A 610 -40.45 -2.99 -19.49
CA GLU A 610 -41.07 -3.68 -20.63
C GLU A 610 -42.51 -4.14 -20.34
N ASN A 611 -42.89 -4.29 -19.07
CA ASN A 611 -44.20 -4.81 -18.66
C ASN A 611 -45.13 -3.77 -18.01
N THR A 612 -44.69 -2.52 -17.84
CA THR A 612 -45.49 -1.45 -17.21
C THR A 612 -45.77 -0.33 -18.19
N PHE A 613 -47.04 -0.13 -18.54
CA PHE A 613 -47.46 0.89 -19.50
C PHE A 613 -48.24 2.02 -18.82
N LEU A 614 -47.88 3.26 -19.15
CA LEU A 614 -48.66 4.44 -18.78
C LEU A 614 -49.54 4.85 -19.95
N MET A 615 -50.84 4.99 -19.70
CA MET A 615 -51.80 5.48 -20.69
C MET A 615 -51.98 6.98 -20.52
N PHE A 616 -51.74 7.72 -21.60
CA PHE A 616 -51.94 9.16 -21.67
C PHE A 616 -53.18 9.48 -22.51
N CYS A 617 -53.97 10.45 -22.06
CA CYS A 617 -55.05 11.05 -22.82
C CYS A 617 -54.86 12.56 -22.85
N THR A 618 -55.11 13.17 -23.99
CA THR A 618 -55.05 14.62 -24.21
C THR A 618 -56.44 15.20 -24.35
#